data_AF-A0AAU3G1P5-F1
#
_entry.id   AF-A0AAU3G1P5-F1
#
_cell.length_a   1.000
_cell.length_b   1.000
_cell.length_c   1.000
_cell.angle_alpha   90.00
_cell.angle_beta   90.00
_cell.angle_gamma   90.00
#
_symmetry.space_group_name_H-M   'P 1'
#
loop_
_entity.id
_entity.type
_entity.pdbx_description
1 polymer ?
#
loop_
_entity_poly.entity_id
_entity_poly.type
_entity_poly.pdbx_seq_one_letter_code
_entity_poly.pdbx_strand_id
1 'polypeptide(L)'
;MKEPDQMSEAELADYYYTHRDEPDALGEEVLQTQPTRLSTMVSVRFAPDEATVVRRAANEAGMTLSSYLRHCALAASNRPVDLDRVRRDVEEAGQRLNDALMVLHTRQAG
;
A
#
# COMPACT_ATOMS: atom_id res chain seq x y z
N MET A 1 -21.93 4.99 42.71
CA MET A 1 -20.75 5.21 41.86
C MET A 1 -21.24 6.02 40.67
N LYS A 2 -20.65 7.19 40.37
CA LYS A 2 -21.05 7.98 39.19
C LYS A 2 -20.54 7.27 37.94
N GLU A 3 -21.32 7.31 36.86
CA GLU A 3 -20.84 6.86 35.55
C GLU A 3 -19.73 7.80 35.04
N PRO A 4 -18.76 7.32 34.24
CA PRO A 4 -17.61 8.11 33.79
C PRO A 4 -17.99 9.36 33.00
N ASP A 5 -19.16 9.37 32.36
CA ASP A 5 -19.72 10.51 31.61
C ASP A 5 -20.23 11.65 32.52
N GLN A 6 -20.25 11.44 33.84
CA GLN A 6 -20.70 12.41 34.86
C GLN A 6 -19.57 12.86 35.80
N MET A 7 -18.34 12.46 35.52
CA MET A 7 -17.14 12.86 36.28
C MET A 7 -16.47 14.05 35.59
N SER A 8 -15.99 15.01 36.39
CA SER A 8 -15.10 16.05 35.89
C SER A 8 -13.77 15.45 35.42
N GLU A 9 -13.03 16.18 34.58
CA GLU A 9 -11.72 15.75 34.08
C GLU A 9 -10.73 15.41 35.21
N ALA A 10 -10.78 16.16 36.33
CA ALA A 10 -9.96 15.89 37.51
C ALA A 10 -10.37 14.60 38.23
N GLU A 11 -11.68 14.33 38.35
CA GLU A 11 -12.20 13.10 38.93
C GLU A 11 -11.92 11.88 38.04
N LEU A 12 -11.93 12.05 36.72
CA LEU A 12 -11.54 11.01 35.76
C LEU A 12 -10.04 10.68 35.86
N ALA A 13 -9.18 11.70 35.96
CA ALA A 13 -7.75 11.50 36.10
C ALA A 13 -7.41 10.70 37.38
N ASP A 14 -8.00 11.06 38.53
CA ASP A 14 -7.81 10.34 39.78
C ASP A 14 -8.36 8.90 39.71
N TYR A 15 -9.51 8.71 39.04
CA TYR A 15 -10.09 7.40 38.81
C TYR A 15 -9.14 6.49 38.01
N TYR A 16 -8.63 6.95 36.86
CA TYR A 16 -7.70 6.17 36.05
C TYR A 16 -6.35 5.95 36.74
N TYR A 17 -5.88 6.89 37.55
CA TYR A 17 -4.63 6.72 38.31
C TYR A 17 -4.77 5.66 39.39
N THR A 18 -5.92 5.62 40.08
CA THR A 18 -6.20 4.69 41.17
C THR A 18 -6.45 3.27 40.65
N HIS A 19 -7.08 3.12 39.49
CA HIS A 19 -7.43 1.82 38.90
C HIS A 19 -6.46 1.40 37.78
N ARG A 20 -5.29 2.04 37.67
CA ARG A 20 -4.30 1.80 36.58
C ARG A 20 -3.78 0.36 36.53
N ASP A 21 -3.79 -0.32 37.67
CA ASP A 21 -3.27 -1.68 37.85
C ASP A 21 -4.41 -2.72 37.75
N GLU A 22 -5.65 -2.27 37.50
CA GLU A 22 -6.79 -3.14 37.26
C GLU A 22 -6.89 -3.49 35.77
N PRO A 23 -6.88 -4.79 35.42
CA PRO A 23 -6.84 -5.23 34.02
C PRO A 23 -8.09 -4.83 33.21
N ASP A 24 -9.21 -4.52 33.86
CA ASP A 24 -10.47 -4.12 33.22
C ASP A 24 -10.63 -2.59 33.04
N ALA A 25 -9.74 -1.76 33.61
CA ALA A 25 -9.84 -0.30 33.55
C ALA A 25 -9.32 0.31 32.24
N LEU A 26 -8.52 -0.46 31.50
CA LEU A 26 -7.98 -0.13 30.19
C LEU A 26 -8.77 -0.99 29.20
N GLY A 27 -9.69 -0.40 28.43
CA GLY A 27 -10.55 -1.13 27.48
C GLY A 27 -9.81 -2.07 26.52
N GLU A 28 -10.56 -2.86 25.74
CA GLU A 28 -10.08 -3.97 24.89
C GLU A 28 -8.63 -3.85 24.43
N GLU A 29 -7.80 -4.83 24.80
CA GLU A 29 -6.40 -4.94 24.36
C GLU A 29 -6.33 -4.85 22.82
N VAL A 30 -5.97 -3.68 22.32
CA VAL A 30 -5.65 -3.53 20.90
C VAL A 30 -4.34 -4.28 20.67
N LEU A 31 -4.43 -5.46 20.06
CA LEU A 31 -3.29 -6.24 19.60
C LEU A 31 -2.46 -5.38 18.64
N GLN A 32 -1.45 -4.70 19.18
CA GLN A 32 -0.46 -4.01 18.36
C GLN A 32 0.38 -5.07 17.68
N THR A 33 0.03 -5.39 16.44
CA THR A 33 0.86 -6.23 15.58
C THR A 33 2.15 -5.47 15.32
N GLN A 34 3.20 -5.77 16.08
CA GLN A 34 4.51 -5.20 15.82
C GLN A 34 4.94 -5.64 14.40
N PRO A 35 5.43 -4.70 13.57
CA PRO A 35 5.95 -5.06 12.26
C PRO A 35 7.06 -6.10 12.44
N THR A 36 6.92 -7.27 11.81
CA THR A 36 7.93 -8.33 11.84
C THR A 36 9.27 -7.73 11.44
N ARG A 37 10.23 -7.73 12.37
CA ARG A 37 11.56 -7.18 12.12
C ARG A 37 12.18 -7.92 10.95
N LEU A 38 12.58 -7.20 9.91
CA LEU A 38 13.31 -7.77 8.78
C LEU A 38 14.67 -8.25 9.31
N SER A 39 14.85 -9.57 9.38
CA SER A 39 16.07 -10.20 9.94
C SER A 39 17.18 -10.40 8.91
N THR A 40 16.89 -10.22 7.62
CA THR A 40 17.82 -10.48 6.51
C THR A 40 18.20 -9.18 5.82
N MET A 41 19.50 -9.01 5.58
CA MET A 41 20.06 -7.85 4.85
C MET A 41 20.60 -8.30 3.50
N VAL A 42 20.23 -7.57 2.45
CA VAL A 42 20.80 -7.70 1.10
C VAL A 42 21.51 -6.40 0.78
N SER A 43 22.79 -6.48 0.40
CA SER A 43 23.60 -5.32 0.03
C SER A 43 23.92 -5.32 -1.45
N VAL A 44 23.76 -4.17 -2.09
CA VAL A 44 24.11 -3.92 -3.49
C VAL A 44 24.97 -2.66 -3.57
N ARG A 45 25.85 -2.60 -4.57
CA ARG A 45 26.71 -1.44 -4.83
C ARG A 45 26.16 -0.69 -6.04
N PHE A 46 26.11 0.62 -5.92
CA PHE A 46 25.74 1.53 -7.00
C PHE A 46 26.92 2.43 -7.32
N ALA A 47 27.06 2.79 -8.58
CA ALA A 47 27.86 3.94 -8.97
C ALA A 47 27.23 5.24 -8.40
N PRO A 48 28.00 6.33 -8.26
CA PRO A 48 27.51 7.58 -7.66
C PRO A 48 26.31 8.19 -8.41
N ASP A 49 26.32 8.11 -9.73
CA ASP A 49 25.24 8.55 -10.62
C ASP A 49 23.99 7.67 -10.45
N GLU A 50 24.14 6.36 -10.43
CA GLU A 50 23.04 5.42 -10.16
C GLU A 50 22.38 5.68 -8.80
N ALA A 51 23.19 5.87 -7.75
CA ALA A 51 22.70 6.18 -6.42
C ALA A 51 21.90 7.49 -6.37
N THR A 52 22.29 8.46 -7.20
CA THR A 52 21.58 9.75 -7.33
C THR A 52 20.23 9.57 -8.01
N VAL A 53 20.19 8.79 -9.10
CA VAL A 53 18.96 8.46 -9.84
C VAL A 53 17.97 7.73 -8.93
N VAL A 54 18.40 6.70 -8.21
CA VAL A 54 17.51 5.90 -7.34
C VAL A 54 16.99 6.73 -6.16
N ARG A 55 17.81 7.60 -5.56
CA ARG A 55 17.34 8.50 -4.49
C ARG A 55 16.29 9.48 -4.98
N ARG A 56 16.49 10.06 -6.17
CA ARG A 56 15.50 10.95 -6.77
C ARG A 56 14.18 10.24 -7.00
N ALA A 57 14.23 9.04 -7.59
CA ALA A 57 13.02 8.24 -7.83
C ALA A 57 12.29 7.84 -6.53
N ALA A 58 13.04 7.51 -5.47
CA ALA A 58 12.45 7.24 -4.16
C ALA A 58 11.73 8.47 -3.57
N ASN A 59 12.34 9.66 -3.69
CA ASN A 59 11.74 10.91 -3.24
C ASN A 59 10.48 11.27 -4.04
N GLU A 60 10.52 11.13 -5.37
CA GLU A 60 9.37 11.34 -6.26
C GLU A 60 8.21 10.38 -5.93
N ALA A 61 8.53 9.15 -5.52
CA ALA A 61 7.54 8.17 -5.07
C ALA A 61 7.05 8.39 -3.62
N GLY A 62 7.59 9.37 -2.88
CA GLY A 62 7.25 9.62 -1.47
C GLY A 62 7.71 8.49 -0.53
N MET A 63 8.74 7.74 -0.91
CA MET A 63 9.23 6.57 -0.17
C MET A 63 10.64 6.77 0.37
N THR A 64 10.98 6.09 1.47
CA THR A 64 12.38 5.94 1.87
C THR A 64 13.14 5.12 0.84
N LEU A 65 14.45 5.36 0.71
CA LEU A 65 15.29 4.63 -0.26
C LEU A 65 15.20 3.10 -0.08
N SER A 66 15.21 2.62 1.16
CA SER A 66 15.12 1.18 1.46
C SER A 66 13.74 0.60 1.11
N SER A 67 12.66 1.33 1.39
CA SER A 67 11.30 0.93 1.03
C SER A 67 11.13 0.87 -0.49
N TYR A 68 11.62 1.91 -1.19
CA TYR A 68 11.59 1.99 -2.65
C TYR A 68 12.34 0.82 -3.30
N LEU A 69 13.59 0.57 -2.87
CA LEU A 69 14.39 -0.55 -3.39
C LEU A 69 13.70 -1.90 -3.17
N ARG A 70 13.14 -2.13 -1.97
CA ARG A 70 12.40 -3.36 -1.67
C ARG A 70 11.18 -3.50 -2.57
N HIS A 71 10.39 -2.44 -2.73
CA HIS A 71 9.21 -2.43 -3.57
C HIS A 71 9.55 -2.76 -5.03
N CYS A 72 10.57 -2.09 -5.60
CA CYS A 72 11.02 -2.34 -6.96
C CYS A 72 11.52 -3.78 -7.16
N ALA A 73 12.33 -4.30 -6.21
CA ALA A 73 12.83 -5.67 -6.28
C ALA A 73 11.70 -6.71 -6.26
N LEU A 74 10.71 -6.53 -5.38
CA LEU A 74 9.56 -7.43 -5.28
C LEU A 74 8.62 -7.31 -6.50
N ALA A 75 8.43 -6.10 -7.02
CA ALA A 75 7.64 -5.88 -8.22
C ALA A 75 8.28 -6.55 -9.45
N ALA A 76 9.62 -6.47 -9.56
CA ALA A 76 10.37 -7.13 -10.61
C ALA A 76 10.36 -8.67 -10.45
N SER A 77 10.39 -9.20 -9.23
CA SER A 77 10.33 -10.65 -8.99
C SER A 77 8.95 -11.25 -9.28
N ASN A 78 7.88 -10.47 -9.13
CA ASN A 78 6.50 -10.95 -9.24
C ASN A 78 5.90 -10.93 -10.65
N ARG A 79 6.67 -10.66 -11.71
CA ARG A 79 6.13 -10.63 -13.07
C ARG A 79 6.97 -11.42 -14.09
N PRO A 80 6.67 -12.70 -14.33
CA PRO A 80 6.54 -13.12 -15.70
C PRO A 80 5.27 -12.45 -16.26
N VAL A 81 5.45 -11.36 -17.01
CA VAL A 81 4.36 -10.86 -17.84
C VAL A 81 4.10 -11.94 -18.89
N ASP A 82 2.92 -12.54 -18.87
CA ASP A 82 2.46 -13.42 -19.94
C ASP A 82 2.17 -12.55 -21.17
N LEU A 83 3.23 -12.29 -21.94
CA LEU A 83 3.17 -11.45 -23.14
C LEU A 83 2.24 -12.02 -24.19
N ASP A 84 2.09 -13.35 -24.25
CA ASP A 84 1.18 -14.01 -25.18
C ASP A 84 -0.28 -13.75 -24.80
N ARG A 85 -0.60 -13.77 -23.50
CA ARG A 85 -1.91 -13.34 -23.02
C ARG A 85 -2.18 -11.88 -23.34
N VAL A 86 -1.24 -10.98 -23.03
CA VAL A 86 -1.41 -9.54 -23.32
C VAL A 86 -1.63 -9.30 -24.81
N ARG A 87 -0.88 -10.00 -25.67
CA ARG A 87 -1.05 -9.92 -27.13
C ARG A 87 -2.46 -10.33 -27.57
N ARG A 88 -2.96 -11.47 -27.08
CA ARG A 88 -4.33 -11.95 -27.37
C ARG A 88 -5.38 -10.92 -26.93
N ASP A 89 -5.24 -10.38 -25.71
CA ASP A 89 -6.19 -9.42 -25.16
C ASP A 89 -6.23 -8.12 -26.01
N VAL A 90 -5.07 -7.66 -26.50
CA VAL A 90 -4.97 -6.49 -27.40
C VAL A 90 -5.57 -6.76 -28.77
N GLU A 91 -5.31 -7.93 -29.36
CA GLU A 91 -5.89 -8.34 -30.64
C GLU A 91 -7.42 -8.39 -30.54
N GLU A 92 -7.95 -8.98 -29.48
CA GLU A 92 -9.40 -9.08 -29.26
C GLU A 92 -10.05 -7.71 -29.07
N ALA A 93 -9.41 -6.80 -28.34
CA ALA A 93 -9.87 -5.42 -28.19
C ALA A 93 -9.87 -4.67 -29.54
N GLY A 94 -8.85 -4.87 -30.36
CA GLY A 94 -8.76 -4.31 -31.71
C GLY A 94 -9.89 -4.82 -32.61
N GLN A 95 -10.18 -6.12 -32.55
CA GLN A 95 -11.28 -6.72 -33.31
C GLN A 95 -12.63 -6.09 -32.95
N ARG A 96 -12.92 -5.97 -31.64
CA ARG A 96 -14.16 -5.37 -31.14
C ARG A 96 -14.32 -3.91 -31.54
N LEU A 97 -13.23 -3.14 -31.53
CA LEU A 97 -13.22 -1.76 -32.00
C LEU A 97 -13.54 -1.67 -33.49
N ASN A 98 -12.95 -2.55 -34.29
CA ASN A 98 -13.16 -2.58 -35.73
C ASN A 98 -14.61 -2.95 -36.07
N ASP A 99 -15.17 -3.95 -35.38
CA ASP A 99 -16.57 -4.34 -35.53
C ASP A 99 -17.52 -3.18 -35.18
N ALA A 100 -17.24 -2.46 -34.10
CA ALA A 100 -18.01 -1.29 -33.70
C ALA A 100 -17.96 -0.17 -34.75
N LEU A 101 -16.76 0.11 -35.29
CA LEU A 101 -16.58 1.09 -36.36
C LEU A 101 -17.34 0.71 -37.63
N MET A 102 -17.31 -0.57 -38.00
CA MET A 102 -18.08 -1.07 -39.14
C MET A 102 -19.58 -0.84 -38.95
N VAL A 103 -20.14 -1.18 -37.79
CA VAL A 103 -21.56 -0.94 -37.47
C VAL A 103 -21.93 0.55 -37.56
N LEU A 104 -21.06 1.44 -37.09
CA LEU A 104 -21.28 2.88 -37.17
C LEU A 104 -21.26 3.39 -38.61
N HIS A 105 -20.35 2.90 -39.46
CA HIS A 105 -20.29 3.27 -40.87
C HIS A 105 -21.52 2.77 -41.66
N THR A 106 -21.99 1.54 -41.43
CA THR A 106 -23.16 1.01 -42.14
C THR A 106 -24.45 1.78 -41.80
N ARG A 107 -24.52 2.38 -40.60
CA ARG A 107 -25.67 3.22 -40.18
C ARG A 107 -25.67 4.63 -40.76
N GLN A 108 -24.55 5.12 -41.30
CA GLN A 108 -24.48 6.44 -41.94
C GLN A 108 -24.72 6.38 -43.46
N ALA A 109 -24.71 5.18 -44.05
CA ALA A 109 -24.82 4.96 -45.50
C ALA A 109 -26.23 4.56 -45.97
N GLY A 110 -27.23 4.51 -45.08
CA GLY A 110 -28.64 4.25 -45.39
C GLY A 110 -29.53 5.36 -44.85
#